data_AF-A0A3B9KAR2-F1
#
_entry.id   AF-A0A3B9KAR2-F1
#
_cell.length_a   1.000
_cell.length_b   1.000
_cell.length_c   1.000
_cell.angle_alpha   90.00
_cell.angle_beta   90.00
_cell.angle_gamma   90.00
#
_symmetry.space_group_name_H-M   'P 1'
#
loop_
_entity.id
_entity.type
_entity.pdbx_description
1 polymer ?
#
loop_
_entity_poly.entity_id
_entity_poly.type
_entity_poly.pdbx_seq_one_letter_code
_entity_poly.pdbx_strand_id
1 'polypeptide(L)'
;HYSIALATAIPIAVLLLVKGNITTLGDMYAFGLLGAFTLTCLGLDLVRYRERKAIRAKRYQPSAVQTDNGNESLPAHEDLETTSLSTRQQDTLNRDTFAGISQRQDTVSTQTNQSPKISLWSTIDFWLGILTTALVMIAWSTNLVYKPLATAFGGSVASVGMLVAYVNYMQHKRGGRTPVMITGVEGRLPGSILAVLTNRNGHNEAVIRTAITNAEGHPVVFLYVTDRKPQTTRTPSMFEVVDPYLDDLQAKEYFGKAENLAQKAKISRRFVYRQQEPGTVSRVWQAVHPRDTVIAAENASECEDINPDRIRYELTSSGKVAHMLKHW
;
A
#
# COMPACT_ATOMS: atom_id res chain seq x y z
N HIS A 1 -11.07 -35.05 -1.21
CA HIS A 1 -12.52 -35.23 -0.98
C HIS A 1 -13.09 -34.48 0.25
N TYR A 2 -12.29 -33.67 0.96
CA TYR A 2 -12.79 -32.91 2.14
C TYR A 2 -13.89 -31.91 1.81
N SER A 3 -13.84 -31.24 0.65
CA SER A 3 -14.86 -30.24 0.27
C SER A 3 -16.25 -30.83 0.08
N ILE A 4 -16.36 -32.04 -0.49
CA ILE A 4 -17.65 -32.71 -0.71
C ILE A 4 -18.26 -33.10 0.63
N ALA A 5 -17.47 -33.70 1.52
CA ALA A 5 -17.91 -34.07 2.86
C ALA A 5 -18.37 -32.84 3.66
N LEU A 6 -17.66 -31.72 3.56
CA LEU A 6 -18.03 -30.47 4.23
C LEU A 6 -19.34 -29.87 3.68
N ALA A 7 -19.49 -29.87 2.36
CA ALA A 7 -20.68 -29.34 1.68
C ALA A 7 -21.96 -30.13 2.02
N THR A 8 -21.85 -31.44 2.27
CA THR A 8 -23.00 -32.28 2.64
C THR A 8 -23.21 -32.35 4.16
N ALA A 9 -22.14 -32.41 4.96
CA ALA A 9 -22.26 -32.59 6.40
C ALA A 9 -22.86 -31.36 7.10
N ILE A 10 -22.53 -30.14 6.67
CA ILE A 10 -23.06 -28.92 7.29
C ILE A 10 -24.59 -28.82 7.15
N PRO A 11 -25.19 -28.92 5.94
CA PRO A 11 -26.65 -28.85 5.80
C PRO A 11 -27.38 -29.97 6.57
N ILE A 12 -26.84 -31.19 6.56
CA ILE A 12 -27.40 -32.33 7.29
C ILE A 12 -27.37 -32.07 8.81
N ALA A 13 -26.24 -31.58 9.34
CA ALA A 13 -26.12 -31.23 10.75
C ALA A 13 -27.13 -30.16 11.16
N VAL A 14 -27.35 -29.13 10.32
CA VAL A 14 -28.35 -28.08 10.57
C VAL A 14 -29.77 -28.65 10.58
N LEU A 15 -30.12 -29.53 9.64
CA LEU A 15 -31.45 -30.16 9.59
C LEU A 15 -31.73 -31.05 10.82
N LEU A 16 -30.72 -31.82 11.26
CA LEU A 16 -30.82 -32.65 12.47
C LEU A 16 -31.00 -31.79 13.73
N LEU A 17 -30.26 -30.69 13.84
CA LEU A 17 -30.30 -29.79 15.00
C LEU A 17 -31.65 -29.07 15.11
N VAL A 18 -32.25 -28.72 13.96
CA VAL A 18 -33.58 -28.10 13.89
C VAL A 18 -34.72 -29.12 13.99
N LYS A 19 -34.40 -30.42 14.05
CA LYS A 19 -35.37 -31.53 14.09
C LYS A 19 -36.44 -31.43 12.99
N GLY A 20 -36.08 -30.89 11.82
CA GLY A 20 -37.00 -30.71 10.69
C GLY A 20 -38.05 -29.60 10.85
N ASN A 21 -37.98 -28.73 11.86
CA ASN A 21 -38.93 -27.62 12.02
C ASN A 21 -38.66 -26.48 11.01
N ILE A 22 -39.53 -26.35 10.00
CA ILE A 22 -39.36 -25.39 8.91
C ILE A 22 -39.41 -23.92 9.39
N THR A 23 -40.17 -23.64 10.45
CA THR A 23 -40.29 -22.28 11.01
C THR A 23 -38.99 -21.87 11.68
N THR A 24 -38.40 -22.75 12.51
CA THR A 24 -37.11 -22.50 13.16
C THR A 24 -35.97 -22.43 12.14
N LEU A 25 -36.03 -23.25 11.08
CA LEU A 25 -35.06 -23.22 9.99
C LEU A 25 -35.11 -21.89 9.23
N GLY A 26 -36.33 -21.41 8.92
CA GLY A 26 -36.55 -20.11 8.30
C GLY A 26 -36.05 -18.96 9.17
N ASP A 27 -36.29 -19.03 10.48
CA ASP A 27 -35.83 -18.02 11.44
C ASP A 27 -34.31 -17.95 11.55
N MET A 28 -33.63 -19.10 11.50
CA MET A 28 -32.17 -19.17 11.48
C MET A 28 -31.59 -18.58 10.20
N TYR A 29 -32.20 -18.86 9.04
CA TYR A 29 -31.75 -18.31 7.76
C TYR A 29 -31.98 -16.80 7.70
N ALA A 30 -33.15 -16.32 8.12
CA ALA A 30 -33.46 -14.89 8.18
C ALA A 30 -32.50 -14.16 9.13
N PHE A 31 -32.19 -14.74 10.30
CA PHE A 31 -31.21 -14.19 11.23
C PHE A 31 -29.80 -14.13 10.61
N GLY A 32 -29.38 -15.19 9.92
CA GLY A 32 -28.08 -15.25 9.23
C GLY A 32 -27.95 -14.23 8.10
N LEU A 33 -28.96 -14.10 7.26
CA LEU A 33 -28.99 -13.10 6.19
C LEU A 33 -28.94 -11.68 6.75
N LEU A 34 -29.71 -11.40 7.81
CA LEU A 34 -29.72 -10.09 8.46
C LEU A 34 -28.34 -9.76 9.05
N GLY A 35 -27.68 -10.74 9.70
CA GLY A 35 -26.32 -10.58 10.23
C GLY A 35 -25.25 -10.39 9.15
N ALA A 36 -25.36 -11.06 8.01
CA ALA A 36 -24.45 -10.86 6.88
C ALA A 36 -24.63 -9.45 6.28
N PHE A 37 -25.87 -8.98 6.19
CA PHE A 37 -26.18 -7.65 5.70
C PHE A 37 -25.68 -6.55 6.64
N THR A 38 -25.88 -6.68 7.95
CA THR A 38 -25.32 -5.72 8.93
C THR A 38 -23.81 -5.62 8.83
N LEU A 39 -23.10 -6.75 8.73
CA LEU A 39 -21.64 -6.77 8.63
C LEU A 39 -21.15 -6.09 7.35
N THR A 40 -21.87 -6.29 6.24
CA THR A 40 -21.57 -5.67 4.95
C THR A 40 -21.79 -4.16 4.99
N CYS A 41 -22.94 -3.71 5.51
CA CYS A 41 -23.25 -2.29 5.69
C CYS A 41 -22.22 -1.59 6.60
N LEU A 42 -21.91 -2.19 7.74
CA LEU A 42 -20.90 -1.69 8.68
C LEU A 42 -19.51 -1.62 8.04
N GLY A 43 -19.13 -2.65 7.27
CA GLY A 43 -17.86 -2.69 6.55
C GLY A 43 -17.72 -1.54 5.55
N LEU A 44 -18.77 -1.28 4.75
CA LEU A 44 -18.79 -0.16 3.80
C LEU A 44 -18.76 1.20 4.51
N ASP A 45 -19.48 1.35 5.61
CA ASP A 45 -19.47 2.59 6.40
C ASP A 45 -18.10 2.85 7.04
N LEU A 46 -17.40 1.80 7.49
CA LEU A 46 -16.05 1.91 8.02
C LEU A 46 -15.05 2.34 6.93
N VAL A 47 -15.18 1.81 5.72
CA VAL A 47 -14.35 2.22 4.56
C VAL A 47 -14.60 3.70 4.25
N ARG A 48 -15.85 4.12 4.11
CA ARG A 48 -16.24 5.53 3.88
C ARG A 48 -15.70 6.46 4.97
N TYR A 49 -15.75 6.02 6.23
CA TYR A 49 -15.19 6.79 7.36
C TYR A 49 -13.67 6.95 7.24
N ARG A 50 -12.95 5.88 6.89
CA ARG A 50 -11.49 5.91 6.69
C ARG A 50 -11.08 6.81 5.53
N GLU A 51 -11.79 6.74 4.41
CA GLU A 51 -11.56 7.60 3.24
C GLU A 51 -11.74 9.08 3.60
N ARG A 52 -12.80 9.43 4.34
CA ARG A 52 -13.01 10.80 4.85
C ARG A 52 -11.87 11.27 5.75
N LYS A 53 -11.39 10.39 6.65
CA LYS A 53 -10.25 10.72 7.52
C LYS A 53 -8.97 10.97 6.71
N ALA A 54 -8.72 10.17 5.67
CA ALA A 54 -7.59 10.35 4.77
C ALA A 54 -7.66 11.66 3.97
N ILE A 55 -8.84 12.02 3.46
CA ILE A 55 -9.06 13.31 2.75
C ILE A 55 -8.82 14.50 3.69
N ARG A 56 -9.29 14.42 4.94
CA ARG A 56 -9.04 15.47 5.94
C ARG A 56 -7.56 15.58 6.29
N ALA A 57 -6.85 14.47 6.46
CA ALA A 57 -5.41 14.48 6.72
C ALA A 57 -4.61 15.13 5.57
N LYS A 58 -4.99 14.88 4.31
CA LYS A 58 -4.37 15.52 3.13
C LYS A 58 -4.62 17.04 3.05
N ARG A 59 -5.75 17.55 3.56
CA ARG A 59 -6.03 19.01 3.60
C ARG A 59 -5.24 19.76 4.68
N TYR A 60 -4.70 19.06 5.67
CA TYR A 60 -3.91 19.67 6.75
C TYR A 60 -2.40 19.58 6.52
N GLN A 61 -1.95 19.04 5.38
CA GLN A 61 -0.55 19.10 5.01
C GLN A 61 -0.30 20.46 4.34
N PRO A 62 0.37 21.41 5.02
CA PRO A 62 0.74 22.67 4.38
C PRO A 62 1.59 22.31 3.16
N SER A 63 1.20 22.83 1.99
CA SER A 63 1.96 22.67 0.76
C SER A 63 3.43 22.97 1.05
N ALA A 64 4.26 21.93 1.02
CA ALA A 64 5.70 22.11 1.01
C ALA A 64 5.99 23.01 -0.19
N VAL A 65 6.61 24.16 0.08
CA VAL A 65 6.99 25.17 -0.89
C VAL A 65 7.61 24.48 -2.10
N GLN A 66 6.88 24.50 -3.21
CA GLN A 66 7.41 24.14 -4.51
C GLN A 66 8.29 25.32 -4.93
N THR A 67 9.57 25.24 -4.55
CA THR A 67 10.62 26.11 -5.10
C THR A 67 10.76 25.75 -6.57
N ASP A 68 10.01 26.49 -7.39
CA ASP A 68 10.20 26.53 -8.83
C ASP A 68 11.55 27.24 -9.08
N ASN A 69 12.54 26.46 -9.49
CA ASN A 69 13.89 26.94 -9.75
C ASN A 69 13.90 27.76 -11.04
N GLY A 70 13.93 29.08 -10.88
CA GLY A 70 14.95 29.94 -11.47
C GLY A 70 15.06 29.96 -13.00
N ASN A 71 14.25 30.81 -13.64
CA ASN A 71 14.69 31.54 -14.82
C ASN A 71 14.85 33.00 -14.39
N GLU A 72 16.07 33.38 -14.02
CA GLU A 72 16.44 34.76 -13.73
C GLU A 72 16.19 35.68 -14.93
N SER A 73 15.49 36.79 -14.70
CA SER A 73 15.72 38.02 -15.44
C SER A 73 15.74 39.18 -14.44
N LEU A 74 16.91 39.81 -14.36
CA LEU A 74 17.31 40.94 -13.53
C LEU A 74 16.31 42.13 -13.54
N PRO A 75 16.35 43.00 -12.51
CA PRO A 75 15.34 44.03 -12.30
C PRO A 75 15.46 45.16 -13.33
N ALA A 76 14.29 45.61 -13.80
CA ALA A 76 14.13 46.77 -14.66
C ALA A 76 14.61 48.04 -13.93
N HIS A 77 15.61 48.70 -14.50
CA HIS A 77 15.93 50.09 -14.22
C HIS A 77 14.94 50.97 -14.99
N GLU A 78 14.35 51.93 -14.28
CA GLU A 78 13.66 53.08 -14.87
C GLU A 78 14.61 53.83 -15.80
N ASP A 79 14.14 54.20 -16.99
CA ASP A 79 14.41 55.50 -17.60
C ASP A 79 13.40 55.79 -18.73
N LEU A 80 13.09 57.09 -18.83
CA LEU A 80 12.01 57.72 -19.56
C LEU A 80 12.13 57.70 -21.10
N GLU A 81 10.98 57.91 -21.73
CA GLU A 81 10.73 58.81 -22.87
C GLU A 81 10.96 58.35 -24.35
N THR A 82 9.80 58.28 -25.03
CA THR A 82 9.50 58.84 -26.37
C THR A 82 10.11 58.27 -27.67
N THR A 83 9.17 57.76 -28.50
CA THR A 83 8.91 58.18 -29.90
C THR A 83 9.62 57.46 -31.07
N SER A 84 8.75 57.14 -32.05
CA SER A 84 8.94 56.88 -33.50
C SER A 84 9.51 55.52 -33.95
N LEU A 85 8.74 54.67 -34.63
CA LEU A 85 8.31 54.70 -36.06
C LEU A 85 9.46 54.49 -37.06
N SER A 86 9.54 53.27 -37.62
CA SER A 86 9.67 52.98 -39.07
C SER A 86 10.20 51.55 -39.30
N THR A 87 10.01 50.83 -40.39
CA THR A 87 9.21 50.90 -41.63
C THR A 87 9.82 49.82 -42.53
N ARG A 88 8.98 49.09 -43.31
CA ARG A 88 9.32 48.42 -44.61
C ARG A 88 10.26 47.18 -44.59
N GLN A 89 10.17 46.21 -45.51
CA GLN A 89 9.21 45.85 -46.58
C GLN A 89 9.63 44.48 -47.16
N GLN A 90 8.63 43.64 -47.41
CA GLN A 90 8.42 42.65 -48.51
C GLN A 90 9.60 42.07 -49.31
N ASP A 91 9.56 40.75 -49.53
CA ASP A 91 9.16 40.16 -50.84
C ASP A 91 8.81 38.66 -50.64
N THR A 92 7.57 38.19 -50.89
CA THR A 92 6.96 37.65 -52.16
C THR A 92 7.74 36.42 -52.72
N LEU A 93 7.19 35.26 -53.12
CA LEU A 93 5.92 34.85 -53.77
C LEU A 93 5.82 33.29 -53.67
N ASN A 94 4.80 32.68 -53.04
CA ASN A 94 3.66 31.91 -53.62
C ASN A 94 4.04 30.62 -54.42
N ARG A 95 3.45 29.42 -54.24
CA ARG A 95 2.00 29.11 -54.22
C ARG A 95 1.67 27.61 -53.95
N ASP A 96 0.67 27.37 -53.08
CA ASP A 96 -0.36 26.30 -52.93
C ASP A 96 0.01 24.79 -53.05
N THR A 97 -0.39 23.86 -52.16
CA THR A 97 -1.73 23.65 -51.60
C THR A 97 -1.69 22.58 -50.48
N PHE A 98 -2.18 22.88 -49.27
CA PHE A 98 -3.28 22.15 -48.59
C PHE A 98 -3.61 22.82 -47.24
N ALA A 99 -4.88 23.21 -47.12
CA ALA A 99 -5.56 23.75 -45.96
C ALA A 99 -5.39 22.88 -44.70
N GLY A 100 -5.46 23.36 -43.47
CA GLY A 100 -5.86 24.65 -42.93
C GLY A 100 -6.15 24.45 -41.43
N ILE A 101 -6.01 25.55 -40.67
CA ILE A 101 -6.46 25.73 -39.27
C ILE A 101 -5.52 25.15 -38.19
N SER A 102 -4.40 25.85 -37.96
CA SER A 102 -3.90 26.08 -36.60
C SER A 102 -4.54 27.37 -36.09
N GLN A 103 -5.65 27.25 -35.37
CA GLN A 103 -6.25 28.38 -34.66
C GLN A 103 -5.89 28.25 -33.18
N ARG A 104 -4.89 29.02 -32.77
CA ARG A 104 -4.81 29.53 -31.40
C ARG A 104 -6.12 30.26 -31.14
N GLN A 105 -7.04 29.59 -30.47
CA GLN A 105 -8.15 30.25 -29.82
C GLN A 105 -7.75 30.40 -28.36
N ASP A 106 -7.49 31.64 -27.95
CA ASP A 106 -7.62 32.07 -26.57
C ASP A 106 -9.01 31.64 -26.08
N THR A 107 -9.07 30.46 -25.48
CA THR A 107 -10.21 30.09 -24.65
C THR A 107 -9.96 30.81 -23.34
N VAL A 108 -10.51 32.04 -23.29
CA VAL A 108 -10.97 32.64 -22.05
C VAL A 108 -11.74 31.54 -21.32
N SER A 109 -11.06 30.87 -20.40
CA SER A 109 -11.68 29.97 -19.46
C SER A 109 -12.60 30.85 -18.63
N THR A 110 -13.86 30.92 -19.04
CA THR A 110 -14.94 31.38 -18.18
C THR A 110 -14.89 30.46 -16.97
N GLN A 111 -14.21 30.95 -15.92
CA GLN A 111 -14.32 30.42 -14.57
C GLN A 111 -15.78 30.57 -14.19
N THR A 112 -16.56 29.56 -14.55
CA THR A 112 -17.84 29.33 -13.92
C THR A 112 -17.51 29.00 -12.48
N ASN A 113 -17.72 29.98 -11.61
CA ASN A 113 -17.83 29.84 -10.18
C ASN A 113 -18.93 28.79 -9.88
N GLN A 114 -18.60 27.51 -10.00
CA GLN A 114 -19.42 26.43 -9.48
C GLN A 114 -19.08 26.29 -8.00
N SER A 115 -19.95 26.91 -7.22
CA SER A 115 -20.05 26.74 -5.77
C SER A 115 -20.06 25.26 -5.35
N PRO A 116 -19.53 24.92 -4.16
CA PRO A 116 -19.17 23.56 -3.80
C PRO A 116 -20.40 22.74 -3.38
N LYS A 117 -21.21 22.29 -4.34
CA LYS A 117 -22.34 21.38 -4.05
C LYS A 117 -21.90 19.94 -3.70
N ILE A 118 -20.62 19.57 -3.82
CA ILE A 118 -20.13 18.19 -3.64
C ILE A 118 -19.92 17.79 -2.14
N SER A 119 -19.98 18.75 -1.21
CA SER A 119 -19.76 18.51 0.24
C SER A 119 -21.02 18.01 0.99
N LEU A 120 -22.19 18.56 0.66
CA LEU A 120 -23.42 18.31 1.41
C LEU A 120 -24.08 16.98 1.01
N TRP A 121 -24.13 16.69 -0.29
CA TRP A 121 -24.70 15.44 -0.82
C TRP A 121 -23.92 14.21 -0.33
N SER A 122 -22.59 14.27 -0.38
CA SER A 122 -21.76 13.19 0.17
C SER A 122 -21.99 13.02 1.68
N THR A 123 -22.17 14.11 2.44
CA THR A 123 -22.48 14.05 3.88
C THR A 123 -23.83 13.40 4.18
N ILE A 124 -24.84 13.68 3.36
CA ILE A 124 -26.16 13.04 3.43
C ILE A 124 -26.08 11.56 3.10
N ASP A 125 -25.41 11.17 2.01
CA ASP A 125 -25.25 9.75 1.61
C ASP A 125 -24.56 8.91 2.69
N PHE A 126 -23.61 9.51 3.40
CA PHE A 126 -22.93 8.87 4.53
C PHE A 126 -23.84 8.70 5.75
N TRP A 127 -24.60 9.74 6.11
CA TRP A 127 -25.58 9.65 7.20
C TRP A 127 -26.71 8.68 6.89
N LEU A 128 -27.11 8.59 5.62
CA LEU A 128 -28.07 7.60 5.13
C LEU A 128 -27.52 6.17 5.25
N GLY A 129 -26.23 5.96 4.95
CA GLY A 129 -25.52 4.70 5.22
C GLY A 129 -25.56 4.32 6.70
N ILE A 130 -25.15 5.24 7.59
CA ILE A 130 -25.20 5.01 9.04
C ILE A 130 -26.61 4.70 9.53
N LEU A 131 -27.61 5.43 9.04
CA LEU A 131 -29.01 5.23 9.42
C LEU A 131 -29.50 3.84 9.02
N THR A 132 -29.18 3.40 7.81
CA THR A 132 -29.53 2.06 7.34
C THR A 132 -28.82 0.98 8.15
N THR A 133 -27.52 1.14 8.44
CA THR A 133 -26.79 0.26 9.36
C THR A 133 -27.44 0.22 10.75
N ALA A 134 -27.85 1.37 11.31
CA ALA A 134 -28.51 1.44 12.61
C ALA A 134 -29.88 0.75 12.61
N LEU A 135 -30.71 0.97 11.58
CA LEU A 135 -32.02 0.31 11.46
C LEU A 135 -31.88 -1.21 11.35
N VAL A 136 -30.95 -1.71 10.54
CA VAL A 136 -30.71 -3.15 10.41
C VAL A 136 -30.12 -3.72 11.71
N MET A 137 -29.23 -3.00 12.39
CA MET A 137 -28.70 -3.40 13.71
C MET A 137 -29.79 -3.45 14.78
N ILE A 138 -30.74 -2.53 14.78
CA ILE A 138 -31.89 -2.54 15.70
C ILE A 138 -32.81 -3.73 15.36
N ALA A 139 -33.12 -3.95 14.09
CA ALA A 139 -33.91 -5.11 13.67
C ALA A 139 -33.25 -6.44 14.08
N TRP A 140 -31.92 -6.53 13.93
CA TRP A 140 -31.13 -7.69 14.32
C TRP A 140 -31.09 -7.89 15.83
N SER A 141 -30.88 -6.81 16.60
CA SER A 141 -30.89 -6.84 18.07
C SER A 141 -32.27 -7.19 18.63
N THR A 142 -33.33 -6.74 17.96
CA THR A 142 -34.71 -7.09 18.32
C THR A 142 -34.94 -8.58 18.13
N ASN A 143 -34.52 -9.14 16.98
CA ASN A 143 -34.63 -10.57 16.71
C ASN A 143 -33.85 -11.44 17.72
N LEU A 144 -32.76 -10.89 18.29
CA LEU A 144 -31.94 -11.51 19.33
C LEU A 144 -32.73 -11.82 20.62
N VAL A 145 -33.71 -10.97 20.95
CA VAL A 145 -34.55 -11.10 22.16
C VAL A 145 -35.79 -11.95 21.89
N TYR A 146 -36.42 -11.78 20.72
CA TYR A 146 -37.69 -12.45 20.43
C TYR A 146 -37.55 -13.90 19.93
N LYS A 147 -36.38 -14.30 19.41
CA LYS A 147 -36.16 -15.65 18.85
C LYS A 147 -34.93 -16.35 19.45
N PRO A 148 -34.98 -16.76 20.73
CA PRO A 148 -33.82 -17.27 21.47
C PRO A 148 -33.17 -18.52 20.83
N LEU A 149 -33.95 -19.34 20.13
CA LEU A 149 -33.43 -20.53 19.44
C LEU A 149 -32.53 -20.19 18.24
N ALA A 150 -32.93 -19.19 17.43
CA ALA A 150 -32.13 -18.75 16.29
C ALA A 150 -30.86 -18.02 16.76
N THR A 151 -30.96 -17.26 17.85
CA THR A 151 -29.82 -16.57 18.48
C THR A 151 -28.83 -17.53 19.10
N ALA A 152 -29.27 -18.52 19.87
CA ALA A 152 -28.37 -19.50 20.49
C ALA A 152 -27.59 -20.25 19.40
N PHE A 153 -28.26 -20.65 18.32
CA PHE A 153 -27.60 -21.28 17.19
C PHE A 153 -26.63 -20.32 16.49
N GLY A 154 -27.10 -19.18 15.98
CA GLY A 154 -26.26 -18.24 15.23
C GLY A 154 -25.09 -17.69 16.04
N GLY A 155 -25.30 -17.40 17.33
CA GLY A 155 -24.27 -16.96 18.26
C GLY A 155 -23.22 -18.03 18.54
N SER A 156 -23.61 -19.30 18.67
CA SER A 156 -22.66 -20.40 18.85
C SER A 156 -21.76 -20.60 17.62
N VAL A 157 -22.33 -20.58 16.41
CA VAL A 157 -21.58 -20.71 15.15
C VAL A 157 -20.62 -19.55 14.97
N ALA A 158 -21.08 -18.31 15.21
CA ALA A 158 -20.24 -17.12 15.15
C ALA A 158 -19.08 -17.18 16.17
N SER A 159 -19.36 -17.63 17.39
CA SER A 159 -18.34 -17.77 18.44
C SER A 159 -17.28 -18.81 18.07
N VAL A 160 -17.68 -19.95 17.52
CA VAL A 160 -16.75 -20.98 17.02
C VAL A 160 -15.92 -20.43 15.86
N GLY A 161 -16.54 -19.76 14.89
CA GLY A 161 -15.82 -19.15 13.77
C GLY A 161 -14.80 -18.11 14.24
N MET A 162 -15.16 -17.28 15.21
CA MET A 162 -14.26 -16.28 15.79
C MET A 162 -13.14 -16.92 16.61
N LEU A 163 -13.41 -18.01 17.34
CA LEU A 163 -12.40 -18.78 18.05
C LEU A 163 -11.38 -19.37 17.08
N VAL A 164 -11.84 -20.00 15.99
CA VAL A 164 -10.96 -20.56 14.95
C VAL A 164 -10.12 -19.45 14.32
N ALA A 165 -10.72 -18.31 13.97
CA ALA A 165 -10.01 -17.17 13.43
C ALA A 165 -8.97 -16.61 14.41
N TYR A 166 -9.31 -16.52 15.70
CA TYR A 166 -8.42 -16.03 16.75
C TYR A 166 -7.24 -16.97 16.98
N VAL A 167 -7.48 -18.28 17.07
CA VAL A 167 -6.42 -19.30 17.22
C VAL A 167 -5.49 -19.27 16.00
N ASN A 168 -6.05 -19.20 14.80
CA ASN A 168 -5.28 -19.10 13.57
C ASN A 168 -4.44 -17.82 13.52
N TYR A 169 -5.04 -16.68 13.88
CA TYR A 169 -4.33 -15.40 14.00
C TYR A 169 -3.19 -15.46 15.02
N MET A 170 -3.42 -16.05 16.21
CA MET A 170 -2.36 -16.24 17.22
C MET A 170 -1.23 -17.11 16.69
N GLN A 171 -1.55 -18.18 15.96
CA GLN A 171 -0.56 -19.09 15.40
C GLN A 171 0.29 -18.38 14.33
N HIS A 172 -0.34 -17.63 13.41
CA HIS A 172 0.36 -16.84 12.41
C HIS A 172 1.23 -15.72 13.02
N LYS A 173 0.74 -15.06 14.08
CA LYS A 173 1.50 -14.02 14.80
C LYS A 173 2.74 -14.58 15.48
N ARG A 174 2.67 -15.78 16.06
CA ARG A 174 3.82 -16.48 16.65
C ARG A 174 4.85 -16.89 15.59
N GLY A 175 4.41 -17.21 14.38
CA GLY A 175 5.27 -17.60 13.26
C GLY A 175 5.95 -16.45 12.49
N GLY A 176 5.77 -15.19 12.90
CA GLY A 176 6.42 -14.04 12.25
C GLY A 176 5.92 -13.73 10.83
N ARG A 177 4.75 -14.26 10.43
CA ARG A 177 4.14 -14.04 9.11
C ARG A 177 3.19 -12.84 9.15
N THR A 178 3.71 -11.65 9.46
CA THR A 178 2.92 -10.42 9.35
C THR A 178 2.81 -10.00 7.88
N PRO A 179 1.61 -9.71 7.35
CA PRO A 179 1.49 -9.25 5.97
C PRO A 179 2.17 -7.89 5.83
N VAL A 180 3.21 -7.84 5.00
CA VAL A 180 3.97 -6.63 4.73
C VAL A 180 3.50 -6.01 3.42
N MET A 181 3.08 -4.75 3.49
CA MET A 181 2.82 -3.92 2.32
C MET A 181 4.16 -3.41 1.78
N ILE A 182 4.43 -3.68 0.51
CA ILE A 182 5.57 -3.08 -0.18
C ILE A 182 5.31 -1.58 -0.32
N THR A 183 6.25 -0.78 0.16
CA THR A 183 6.26 0.67 -0.02
C THR A 183 7.19 0.96 -1.19
N GLY A 184 6.70 1.64 -2.23
CA GLY A 184 7.57 2.13 -3.29
C GLY A 184 8.71 2.99 -2.75
N VAL A 185 9.78 3.14 -3.54
CA VAL A 185 10.86 4.09 -3.23
C VAL A 185 10.39 5.48 -3.64
N GLU A 186 9.53 6.09 -2.83
CA GLU A 186 9.13 7.49 -2.99
C GLU A 186 9.96 8.35 -2.03
N GLY A 187 11.01 8.97 -2.59
CA GLY A 187 11.78 10.04 -1.97
C GLY A 187 13.04 9.63 -1.20
N ARG A 188 13.88 10.65 -0.97
CA ARG A 188 15.14 10.57 -0.21
C ARG A 188 14.85 10.28 1.26
N LEU A 189 15.61 9.36 1.86
CA LEU A 189 15.56 9.00 3.28
C LEU A 189 16.96 9.18 3.89
N PRO A 190 17.38 10.44 4.07
CA PRO A 190 18.73 10.71 4.53
C PRO A 190 18.95 10.11 5.93
N GLY A 191 20.11 9.47 6.12
CA GLY A 191 20.45 8.82 7.39
C GLY A 191 19.83 7.44 7.60
N SER A 192 19.11 6.90 6.61
CA SER A 192 18.54 5.55 6.71
C SER A 192 19.60 4.44 6.60
N ILE A 193 19.27 3.26 7.10
CA ILE A 193 20.03 2.04 6.88
C ILE A 193 19.36 1.23 5.77
N LEU A 194 20.12 0.86 4.74
CA LEU A 194 19.65 0.01 3.65
C LEU A 194 20.07 -1.44 3.92
N ALA A 195 19.11 -2.30 4.22
CA ALA A 195 19.33 -3.74 4.39
C ALA A 195 19.00 -4.45 3.07
N VAL A 196 20.02 -5.03 2.43
CA VAL A 196 19.88 -5.74 1.15
C VAL A 196 19.74 -7.23 1.41
N LEU A 197 18.57 -7.76 1.07
CA LEU A 197 18.17 -9.16 1.20
C LEU A 197 18.12 -9.79 -0.19
N THR A 198 18.68 -10.99 -0.34
CA THR A 198 18.70 -11.69 -1.63
C THR A 198 18.26 -13.12 -1.50
N ASN A 199 17.74 -13.73 -2.56
CA ASN A 199 17.32 -15.14 -2.50
C ASN A 199 18.51 -16.13 -2.59
N ARG A 200 19.72 -15.66 -2.93
CA ARG A 200 20.92 -16.49 -3.13
C ARG A 200 21.52 -16.99 -1.83
N ASN A 201 21.33 -16.24 -0.74
CA ASN A 201 22.01 -16.49 0.52
C ASN A 201 21.07 -16.81 1.69
N GLY A 202 21.51 -17.76 2.51
CA GLY A 202 20.82 -18.11 3.76
C GLY A 202 21.00 -17.07 4.87
N HIS A 203 21.83 -16.04 4.67
CA HIS A 203 22.25 -15.08 5.70
C HIS A 203 21.37 -13.83 5.81
N ASN A 204 20.20 -13.78 5.14
CA ASN A 204 19.24 -12.68 5.26
C ASN A 204 18.81 -12.39 6.69
N GLU A 205 18.73 -13.42 7.56
CA GLU A 205 18.37 -13.20 8.96
C GLU A 205 19.45 -12.41 9.71
N ALA A 206 20.73 -12.65 9.41
CA ALA A 206 21.85 -11.89 9.96
C ALA A 206 21.76 -10.41 9.54
N VAL A 207 21.54 -10.17 8.24
CA VAL A 207 21.40 -8.81 7.69
C VAL A 207 20.25 -8.06 8.37
N ILE A 208 19.09 -8.69 8.54
CA ILE A 208 17.92 -8.07 9.19
C ILE A 208 18.24 -7.69 10.64
N ARG A 209 18.83 -8.62 11.41
CA ARG A 209 19.15 -8.38 12.83
C ARG A 209 20.18 -7.26 12.97
N THR A 210 21.25 -7.31 12.19
CA THR A 210 22.32 -6.31 12.21
C THR A 210 21.80 -4.93 11.82
N ALA A 211 20.98 -4.83 10.77
CA ALA A 211 20.40 -3.56 10.35
C ALA A 211 19.48 -2.94 11.43
N ILE A 212 18.72 -3.76 12.16
CA ILE A 212 17.83 -3.31 13.23
C ILE A 212 18.62 -2.89 14.47
N THR A 213 19.65 -3.67 14.85
CA THR A 213 20.49 -3.36 16.03
C THR A 213 21.29 -2.09 15.80
N ASN A 214 21.82 -1.87 14.60
CA ASN A 214 22.65 -0.71 14.27
C ASN A 214 21.85 0.51 13.81
N ALA A 215 20.52 0.41 13.74
CA ALA A 215 19.64 1.52 13.34
C ALA A 215 19.75 2.72 14.27
N GLU A 216 20.00 2.56 15.57
CA GLU A 216 20.12 3.66 16.55
C GLU A 216 18.99 4.71 16.44
N GLY A 217 17.76 4.27 16.08
CA GLY A 217 16.59 5.14 15.88
C GLY A 217 16.40 5.70 14.46
N HIS A 218 17.34 5.46 13.54
CA HIS A 218 17.24 5.80 12.12
C HIS A 218 16.27 4.85 11.39
N PRO A 219 15.59 5.33 10.32
CA PRO A 219 14.71 4.48 9.53
C PRO A 219 15.50 3.38 8.78
N VAL A 220 14.93 2.17 8.72
CA VAL A 220 15.54 1.03 8.01
C VAL A 220 14.74 0.73 6.74
N VAL A 221 15.42 0.65 5.61
CA VAL A 221 14.85 0.25 4.32
C VAL A 221 15.29 -1.18 4.03
N PHE A 222 14.34 -2.12 4.02
CA PHE A 222 14.58 -3.50 3.62
C PHE A 222 14.34 -3.64 2.11
N LEU A 223 15.42 -3.84 1.36
CA LEU A 223 15.36 -4.13 -0.07
C LEU A 223 15.48 -5.64 -0.27
N TYR A 224 14.48 -6.28 -0.87
CA TYR A 224 14.57 -7.67 -1.30
C TYR A 224 14.77 -7.71 -2.81
N VAL A 225 15.88 -8.30 -3.24
CA VAL A 225 16.22 -8.51 -4.65
C VAL A 225 16.09 -10.00 -4.96
N THR A 226 15.24 -10.31 -5.95
CA THR A 226 15.02 -11.69 -6.38
C THR A 226 15.63 -11.94 -7.76
N ASP A 227 16.44 -12.98 -7.87
CA ASP A 227 16.95 -13.49 -9.16
C ASP A 227 15.96 -14.39 -9.88
N ARG A 228 14.85 -14.74 -9.23
CA ARG A 228 13.85 -15.59 -9.83
C ARG A 228 13.10 -14.76 -10.86
N LYS A 229 13.14 -15.23 -12.11
CA LYS A 229 12.17 -14.77 -13.11
C LYS A 229 10.77 -15.01 -12.55
N PRO A 230 9.82 -14.05 -12.73
CA PRO A 230 8.46 -14.23 -12.27
C PRO A 230 7.93 -15.57 -12.80
N GLN A 231 7.38 -16.40 -11.91
CA GLN A 231 6.83 -17.72 -12.26
C GLN A 231 5.54 -17.63 -13.09
N THR A 232 5.29 -16.50 -13.75
CA THR A 232 4.19 -16.30 -14.68
C THR A 232 4.51 -16.99 -16.01
N THR A 233 4.56 -18.34 -15.99
CA THR A 233 4.39 -19.16 -17.20
C THR A 233 2.98 -18.99 -17.78
N ARG A 234 2.07 -18.39 -16.99
CA ARG A 234 0.70 -18.06 -17.38
C ARG A 234 0.67 -16.68 -18.04
N THR A 235 0.03 -16.59 -19.21
CA THR A 235 -0.35 -15.30 -19.80
C THR A 235 -1.30 -14.57 -18.85
N PRO A 236 -1.01 -13.33 -18.45
CA PRO A 236 -1.87 -12.57 -17.54
C PRO A 236 -3.27 -12.45 -18.14
N SER A 237 -4.30 -12.71 -17.32
CA SER A 237 -5.68 -12.49 -17.73
C SER A 237 -5.92 -10.99 -17.92
N MET A 238 -6.88 -10.61 -18.79
CA MET A 238 -7.35 -9.22 -18.80
C MET A 238 -7.79 -8.83 -17.39
N PHE A 239 -7.32 -7.68 -16.92
CA PHE A 239 -7.56 -7.10 -15.58
C PHE A 239 -6.85 -7.78 -14.40
N GLU A 240 -5.90 -8.69 -14.64
CA GLU A 240 -5.04 -9.24 -13.58
C GLU A 240 -3.88 -8.27 -13.27
N VAL A 241 -3.86 -7.70 -12.06
CA VAL A 241 -2.71 -6.95 -11.56
C VAL A 241 -1.67 -7.96 -11.10
N VAL A 242 -0.67 -8.23 -11.95
CA VAL A 242 0.47 -9.08 -11.62
C VAL A 242 1.45 -8.29 -10.76
N ASP A 243 1.44 -8.55 -9.46
CA ASP A 243 2.50 -8.11 -8.56
C ASP A 243 3.41 -9.32 -8.26
N PRO A 244 4.66 -9.34 -8.78
CA PRO A 244 5.58 -10.45 -8.57
C PRO A 244 5.93 -10.72 -7.09
N TYR A 245 5.71 -9.76 -6.19
CA TYR A 245 5.87 -9.97 -4.75
C TYR A 245 4.78 -10.90 -4.16
N LEU A 246 3.59 -10.93 -4.76
CA LEU A 246 2.49 -11.76 -4.26
C LEU A 246 2.77 -13.25 -4.39
N ASP A 247 3.61 -13.66 -5.33
CA ASP A 247 3.96 -15.07 -5.55
C ASP A 247 5.26 -15.49 -4.83
N ASP A 248 6.08 -14.53 -4.38
CA ASP A 248 7.34 -14.81 -3.71
C ASP A 248 7.14 -15.10 -2.21
N LEU A 249 6.94 -16.38 -1.88
CA LEU A 249 6.81 -16.87 -0.51
C LEU A 249 8.06 -16.58 0.35
N GLN A 250 9.25 -16.58 -0.24
CA GLN A 250 10.49 -16.30 0.50
C GLN A 250 10.57 -14.82 0.87
N ALA A 251 10.27 -13.92 -0.06
CA ALA A 251 10.21 -12.49 0.20
C ALA A 251 9.21 -12.16 1.32
N LYS A 252 8.00 -12.75 1.27
CA LYS A 252 6.97 -12.58 2.32
C LYS A 252 7.45 -13.06 3.68
N GLU A 253 8.21 -14.16 3.73
CA GLU A 253 8.74 -14.67 4.99
C GLU A 253 9.82 -13.75 5.58
N TYR A 254 10.79 -13.32 4.77
CA TYR A 254 11.85 -12.43 5.23
C TYR A 254 11.32 -11.04 5.62
N PHE A 255 10.41 -10.47 4.83
CA PHE A 255 9.74 -9.22 5.20
C PHE A 255 8.87 -9.37 6.43
N GLY A 256 8.12 -10.47 6.59
CA GLY A 256 7.37 -10.74 7.81
C GLY A 256 8.26 -10.79 9.05
N LYS A 257 9.42 -11.45 8.96
CA LYS A 257 10.41 -11.49 10.04
C LYS A 257 10.99 -10.10 10.34
N ALA A 258 11.38 -9.35 9.31
CA ALA A 258 11.89 -7.99 9.44
C ALA A 258 10.86 -7.03 10.06
N GLU A 259 9.60 -7.11 9.64
CA GLU A 259 8.46 -6.36 10.19
C GLU A 259 8.26 -6.65 11.68
N ASN A 260 8.24 -7.93 12.05
CA ASN A 260 8.08 -8.34 13.45
C ASN A 260 9.22 -7.79 14.34
N LEU A 261 10.47 -7.91 13.89
CA LEU A 261 11.64 -7.42 14.62
C LEU A 261 11.67 -5.89 14.70
N ALA A 262 11.38 -5.20 13.61
CA ALA A 262 11.39 -3.74 13.57
C ALA A 262 10.19 -3.14 14.34
N GLN A 263 9.03 -3.82 14.38
CA GLN A 263 7.92 -3.46 15.28
C GLN A 263 8.33 -3.55 16.75
N LYS A 264 9.00 -4.64 17.16
CA LYS A 264 9.50 -4.83 18.53
C LYS A 264 10.51 -3.75 18.91
N ALA A 265 11.39 -3.38 17.98
CA ALA A 265 12.40 -2.35 18.17
C ALA A 265 11.84 -0.90 18.05
N LYS A 266 10.56 -0.73 17.66
CA LYS A 266 9.91 0.58 17.44
C LYS A 266 10.63 1.47 16.41
N ILE A 267 11.15 0.87 15.35
CA ILE A 267 11.89 1.59 14.30
C ILE A 267 10.98 1.84 13.09
N SER A 268 11.14 3.01 12.46
CA SER A 268 10.51 3.35 11.18
C SER A 268 11.10 2.48 10.06
N ARG A 269 10.24 1.88 9.25
CA ARG A 269 10.66 0.86 8.28
C ARG A 269 9.95 1.00 6.95
N ARG A 270 10.65 0.68 5.87
CA ARG A 270 10.11 0.58 4.51
C ARG A 270 10.55 -0.73 3.87
N PHE A 271 9.69 -1.29 3.03
CA PHE A 271 9.95 -2.55 2.35
C PHE A 271 9.87 -2.34 0.85
N VAL A 272 10.96 -2.67 0.17
CA VAL A 272 11.11 -2.46 -1.27
C VAL A 272 11.39 -3.81 -1.89
N TYR A 273 10.54 -4.21 -2.83
CA TYR A 273 10.72 -5.44 -3.60
C TYR A 273 11.17 -5.08 -5.02
N ARG A 274 12.25 -5.73 -5.49
CA ARG A 274 12.79 -5.55 -6.84
C ARG A 274 13.23 -6.89 -7.43
N GLN A 275 13.12 -6.99 -8.75
CA GLN A 275 13.75 -8.07 -9.50
C GLN A 275 15.23 -7.73 -9.73
N GLN A 276 16.09 -8.76 -9.80
CA GLN A 276 17.50 -8.58 -10.06
C GLN A 276 17.70 -8.10 -11.50
N GLU A 277 18.10 -6.84 -11.63
CA GLU A 277 18.62 -6.24 -12.85
C GLU A 277 20.01 -5.69 -12.56
N PRO A 278 20.88 -5.51 -13.56
CA PRO A 278 22.17 -4.84 -13.38
C PRO A 278 21.96 -3.46 -12.75
N GLY A 279 22.61 -3.19 -11.62
CA GLY A 279 22.51 -1.91 -10.91
C GLY A 279 21.21 -1.68 -10.12
N THR A 280 20.35 -2.68 -9.90
CA THR A 280 19.14 -2.50 -9.06
C THR A 280 19.47 -1.93 -7.68
N VAL A 281 20.50 -2.47 -7.02
CA VAL A 281 20.91 -2.03 -5.69
C VAL A 281 21.45 -0.60 -5.74
N SER A 282 22.24 -0.25 -6.77
CA SER A 282 22.80 1.10 -6.91
C SER A 282 21.71 2.16 -7.16
N ARG A 283 20.69 1.85 -7.98
CA ARG A 283 19.53 2.74 -8.20
C ARG A 283 18.78 3.02 -6.90
N VAL A 284 18.52 1.98 -6.10
CA VAL A 284 17.86 2.16 -4.79
C VAL A 284 18.76 2.92 -3.83
N TRP A 285 20.04 2.64 -3.82
CA TRP A 285 21.03 3.35 -3.00
C TRP A 285 21.09 4.86 -3.34
N GLN A 286 21.12 5.21 -4.62
CA GLN A 286 21.05 6.60 -5.11
C GLN A 286 19.71 7.28 -4.81
N ALA A 287 18.60 6.54 -4.79
CA ALA A 287 17.30 7.12 -4.46
C ALA A 287 17.15 7.39 -2.96
N VAL A 288 17.64 6.47 -2.13
CA VAL A 288 17.45 6.47 -0.66
C VAL A 288 18.49 7.33 0.05
N HIS A 289 19.73 7.40 -0.46
CA HIS A 289 20.90 7.99 0.20
C HIS A 289 21.12 7.44 1.63
N PRO A 290 21.35 6.12 1.77
CA PRO A 290 21.55 5.51 3.07
C PRO A 290 22.91 5.89 3.66
N ARG A 291 22.98 5.97 4.98
CA ARG A 291 24.23 6.17 5.74
C ARG A 291 25.02 4.88 5.87
N ASP A 292 24.31 3.77 6.02
CA ASP A 292 24.88 2.42 6.13
C ASP A 292 24.10 1.48 5.21
N THR A 293 24.82 0.68 4.42
CA THR A 293 24.24 -0.39 3.62
C THR A 293 24.74 -1.72 4.15
N VAL A 294 23.80 -2.53 4.64
CA VAL A 294 24.06 -3.82 5.27
C VAL A 294 23.70 -4.92 4.28
N ILE A 295 24.68 -5.75 3.92
CA ILE A 295 24.52 -6.85 2.97
C ILE A 295 25.29 -8.08 3.47
N ALA A 296 24.87 -9.28 3.05
CA ALA A 296 25.68 -10.48 3.30
C ALA A 296 27.05 -10.34 2.64
N ALA A 297 28.12 -10.75 3.33
CA ALA A 297 29.49 -10.51 2.87
C ALA A 297 29.82 -11.19 1.54
N GLU A 298 29.12 -12.27 1.18
CA GLU A 298 29.31 -12.98 -0.09
C GLU A 298 28.73 -12.22 -1.30
N ASN A 299 27.79 -11.30 -1.08
CA ASN A 299 27.18 -10.48 -2.13
C ASN A 299 27.82 -9.09 -2.22
N ALA A 300 28.84 -8.80 -1.41
CA ALA A 300 29.48 -7.48 -1.37
C ALA A 300 30.09 -7.08 -2.73
N SER A 301 30.55 -8.05 -3.53
CA SER A 301 31.09 -7.83 -4.89
C SER A 301 30.02 -7.49 -5.92
N GLU A 302 28.74 -7.82 -5.71
CA GLU A 302 27.66 -7.42 -6.63
C GLU A 302 27.30 -5.92 -6.49
N CYS A 303 27.81 -5.29 -5.44
CA CYS A 303 27.61 -3.87 -5.14
C CYS A 303 28.83 -3.01 -5.50
N GLU A 304 29.69 -3.45 -6.42
CA GLU A 304 30.88 -2.68 -6.86
C GLU A 304 30.54 -1.28 -7.41
N ASP A 305 29.32 -1.09 -7.94
CA ASP A 305 28.81 0.20 -8.40
C ASP A 305 28.51 1.20 -7.26
N ILE A 306 28.51 0.74 -6.02
CA ILE A 306 28.34 1.58 -4.83
C ILE A 306 29.72 2.09 -4.43
N ASN A 307 29.85 3.40 -4.20
CA ASN A 307 31.10 4.04 -3.78
C ASN A 307 31.07 4.40 -2.27
N PRO A 308 31.22 3.43 -1.35
CA PRO A 308 31.25 3.70 0.08
C PRO A 308 32.56 4.35 0.49
N ASP A 309 32.53 5.14 1.57
CA ASP A 309 33.74 5.70 2.16
C ASP A 309 34.51 4.65 2.97
N ARG A 310 33.79 3.66 3.52
CA ARG A 310 34.37 2.60 4.35
C ARG A 310 33.55 1.31 4.27
N ILE A 311 34.25 0.18 4.17
CA ILE A 311 33.66 -1.16 4.30
C ILE A 311 34.11 -1.78 5.63
N ARG A 312 33.15 -2.24 6.45
CA ARG A 312 33.41 -2.96 7.70
C ARG A 312 32.73 -4.32 7.66
N TYR A 313 33.44 -5.38 8.05
CA TYR A 313 32.86 -6.71 8.19
C TYR A 313 32.53 -7.00 9.65
N GLU A 314 31.34 -7.56 9.89
CA GLU A 314 30.90 -8.00 11.21
C GLU A 314 30.56 -9.49 11.15
N LEU A 315 31.04 -10.25 12.13
CA LEU A 315 30.71 -11.66 12.30
C LEU A 315 29.56 -11.76 13.29
N THR A 316 28.38 -12.17 12.82
CA THR A 316 27.24 -12.47 13.70
C THR A 316 27.13 -13.97 13.93
N SER A 317 26.40 -14.37 14.97
CA SER A 317 26.08 -15.79 15.25
C SER A 317 25.32 -16.49 14.11
N SER A 318 24.81 -15.73 13.15
CA SER A 318 23.98 -16.21 12.02
C SER A 318 24.62 -16.00 10.63
N GLY A 319 25.84 -15.43 10.56
CA GLY A 319 26.54 -15.20 9.30
C GLY A 319 27.47 -13.99 9.30
N LYS A 320 28.27 -13.85 8.25
CA LYS A 320 29.17 -12.71 8.02
C LYS A 320 28.44 -11.62 7.23
N VAL A 321 28.42 -10.41 7.75
CA VAL A 321 27.72 -9.26 7.17
C VAL A 321 28.74 -8.15 6.85
N ALA A 322 28.52 -7.44 5.75
CA ALA A 322 29.31 -6.29 5.34
C ALA A 322 28.48 -5.00 5.51
N HIS A 323 29.11 -4.00 6.12
CA HIS A 323 28.63 -2.63 6.28
C HIS A 323 29.35 -1.75 5.28
N MET A 324 28.61 -1.09 4.40
CA MET A 324 29.12 -0.13 3.45
C MET A 324 28.65 1.26 3.90
N LEU A 325 29.54 1.99 4.55
CA LEU A 325 29.25 3.29 5.16
C LEU A 325 29.47 4.41 4.14
N LYS A 326 28.52 5.34 4.05
CA LYS A 326 28.62 6.54 3.23
C LYS A 326 28.23 7.79 4.02
N HIS A 327 29.09 8.79 3.98
CA HIS A 327 28.77 10.14 4.38
C HIS A 327 28.36 10.92 3.13
N TRP A 328 27.20 11.56 3.21
CA TRP A 328 26.62 12.39 2.15
C TRP A 328 26.90 13.86 2.41
#